data_AF-A0A7X4CN99-F1
#
_entry.id   AF-A0A7X4CN99-F1
#
_cell.length_a   1.000
_cell.length_b   1.000
_cell.length_c   1.000
_cell.angle_alpha   90.00
_cell.angle_beta   90.00
_cell.angle_gamma   90.00
#
_symmetry.space_group_name_H-M   'P 1'
#
loop_
_entity.id
_entity.type
_entity.pdbx_description
1 polymer ?
#
loop_
_entity_poly.entity_id
_entity_poly.type
_entity_poly.pdbx_seq_one_letter_code
_entity_poly.pdbx_strand_id
1 'polypeptide(L)'
;MAEQIGAIIEQGPEDWQIVQQDERGEGRIGLEGRWRFETPGQVEVRLVWEDTGVAVAASLDWQAVPTAADGTWKGALEHLPAGGLYGLETRL
;
A
#
# COMPACT_ATOMS: atom_id res chain seq x y z
N MET A 1 -10.90 15.35 17.01
CA MET A 1 -9.96 14.69 16.09
C MET A 1 -10.02 15.48 14.80
N ALA A 2 -8.87 15.92 14.27
CA ALA A 2 -8.83 16.61 12.98
C ALA A 2 -9.28 15.64 11.88
N GLU A 3 -9.96 16.13 10.85
CA GLU A 3 -10.32 15.33 9.69
C GLU A 3 -9.03 14.97 8.92
N GLN A 4 -8.80 13.68 8.71
CA GLN A 4 -7.63 13.19 8.00
C GLN A 4 -7.83 13.42 6.49
N ILE A 5 -6.86 14.08 5.86
CA ILE A 5 -6.86 14.44 4.45
C ILE A 5 -5.74 13.68 3.74
N GLY A 6 -6.01 13.18 2.53
CA GLY A 6 -5.05 12.43 1.72
C GLY A 6 -5.49 11.00 1.43
N ALA A 7 -4.51 10.15 1.09
CA ALA A 7 -4.71 8.71 0.90
C ALA A 7 -4.61 8.01 2.27
N ILE A 8 -5.70 7.41 2.72
CA ILE A 8 -5.85 6.81 4.04
C ILE A 8 -6.04 5.31 3.85
N ILE A 9 -5.21 4.51 4.52
CA ILE A 9 -5.38 3.06 4.58
C ILE A 9 -6.44 2.76 5.65
N GLU A 10 -7.55 2.13 5.28
CA GLU A 10 -8.59 1.68 6.21
C GLU A 10 -8.46 0.17 6.50
N GLN A 11 -7.96 -0.61 5.54
CA GLN A 11 -7.61 -2.01 5.71
C GLN A 11 -6.24 -2.28 5.07
N GLY A 12 -5.37 -2.93 5.83
CA GLY A 12 -4.03 -3.27 5.39
C GLY A 12 -3.31 -4.08 6.46
N PRO A 13 -1.98 -4.26 6.32
CA PRO A 13 -1.19 -4.87 7.38
C PRO A 13 -1.16 -3.93 8.59
N GLU A 14 -1.38 -4.49 9.76
CA GLU A 14 -1.07 -3.81 11.02
C GLU A 14 0.46 -3.69 11.18
N ASP A 15 0.88 -2.77 12.06
CA ASP A 15 2.28 -2.63 12.41
C ASP A 15 2.87 -4.00 12.82
N TRP A 16 4.02 -4.35 12.25
CA TRP A 16 4.75 -5.60 12.51
C TRP A 16 4.03 -6.89 12.07
N GLN A 17 3.00 -6.80 11.23
CA GLN A 17 2.31 -7.98 10.72
C GLN A 17 3.24 -8.88 9.88
N ILE A 18 3.19 -10.19 10.16
CA ILE A 18 3.89 -11.20 9.36
C ILE A 18 3.08 -11.46 8.08
N VAL A 19 3.68 -11.19 6.92
CA VAL A 19 3.15 -11.61 5.62
C VAL A 19 3.63 -13.02 5.31
N GLN A 20 2.68 -13.95 5.20
CA GLN A 20 2.96 -15.35 4.85
C GLN A 20 3.29 -15.48 3.36
N GLN A 21 4.09 -16.50 3.03
CA GLN A 21 4.50 -16.81 1.65
C GLN A 21 3.66 -17.94 1.07
N ASP A 22 3.51 -17.91 -0.25
CA ASP A 22 2.96 -19.01 -1.04
C ASP A 22 4.02 -20.07 -1.40
N GLU A 23 3.63 -21.04 -2.25
CA GLU A 23 4.51 -22.11 -2.72
C GLU A 23 5.70 -21.61 -3.57
N ARG A 24 5.66 -20.37 -4.06
CA ARG A 24 6.73 -19.72 -4.82
C ARG A 24 7.68 -18.94 -3.90
N GLY A 25 7.40 -18.89 -2.60
CA GLY A 25 8.16 -18.11 -1.64
C GLY A 25 7.82 -16.61 -1.68
N GLU A 26 6.66 -16.25 -2.23
CA GLU A 26 6.25 -14.87 -2.43
C GLU A 26 5.07 -14.51 -1.53
N GLY A 27 5.09 -13.29 -0.99
CA GLY A 27 4.02 -12.73 -0.18
C GLY A 27 3.04 -11.88 -0.98
N ARG A 28 1.91 -11.57 -0.35
CA ARG A 28 0.85 -10.70 -0.89
C ARG A 28 0.27 -9.82 0.22
N ILE A 29 0.03 -8.54 -0.09
CA ILE A 29 -0.68 -7.61 0.79
C ILE A 29 -1.90 -7.04 0.06
N GLY A 30 -3.09 -7.25 0.60
CA GLY A 30 -4.31 -6.56 0.16
C GLY A 30 -4.47 -5.24 0.92
N LEU A 31 -4.90 -4.19 0.22
CA LEU A 31 -5.07 -2.85 0.77
C LEU A 31 -6.40 -2.26 0.34
N GLU A 32 -7.09 -1.62 1.28
CA GLU A 32 -8.30 -0.84 1.03
C GLU A 32 -8.26 0.45 1.81
N GLY A 33 -8.90 1.47 1.30
CA GLY A 33 -8.95 2.73 2.00
C GLY A 33 -9.73 3.80 1.29
N ARG A 34 -9.40 5.04 1.65
CA ARG A 34 -10.10 6.21 1.15
C ARG A 34 -9.18 7.36 0.79
N TRP A 35 -9.45 7.98 -0.35
CA TRP A 35 -8.96 9.29 -0.73
C TRP A 35 -9.91 10.36 -0.20
N ARG A 36 -9.38 11.32 0.56
CA ARG A 36 -10.12 12.46 1.11
C ARG A 36 -9.46 13.75 0.66
N PHE A 37 -10.04 14.41 -0.33
CA PHE A 37 -9.68 15.77 -0.75
C PHE A 37 -10.81 16.41 -1.57
N GLU A 38 -10.67 17.70 -1.89
CA GLU A 38 -11.68 18.46 -2.66
C GLU A 38 -11.81 17.97 -4.10
N THR A 39 -10.73 17.43 -4.67
CA THR A 39 -10.70 16.93 -6.05
C THR A 39 -10.61 15.41 -6.08
N PRO A 40 -11.17 14.75 -7.11
CA PRO A 40 -10.88 13.34 -7.38
C PRO A 40 -9.37 13.12 -7.50
N GLY A 41 -8.93 11.93 -7.11
CA GLY A 41 -7.53 11.53 -7.12
C GLY A 41 -7.37 10.07 -7.46
N GLN A 42 -6.19 9.69 -7.95
CA GLN A 42 -5.81 8.30 -8.13
C GLN A 42 -4.78 7.97 -7.05
N VAL A 43 -5.11 7.07 -6.13
CA VAL A 43 -4.15 6.67 -5.11
C VAL A 43 -3.07 5.81 -5.74
N GLU A 44 -1.82 6.07 -5.35
CA GLU A 44 -0.70 5.19 -5.63
C GLU A 44 -0.16 4.61 -4.32
N VAL A 45 0.25 3.35 -4.36
CA VAL A 45 0.81 2.64 -3.21
C VAL A 45 2.19 2.11 -3.53
N ARG A 46 3.05 1.95 -2.53
CA ARG A 46 4.35 1.28 -2.72
C ARG A 46 4.81 0.55 -1.47
N LEU A 47 5.71 -0.41 -1.68
CA LEU A 47 6.42 -1.09 -0.61
C LEU A 47 7.91 -0.72 -0.63
N VAL A 48 8.42 -0.27 0.50
CA VAL A 48 9.82 0.09 0.69
C VAL A 48 10.46 -0.77 1.77
N TRP A 49 11.78 -0.90 1.72
CA TRP A 49 12.53 -1.40 2.86
C TRP A 49 12.50 -0.36 3.99
N GLU A 50 12.14 -0.78 5.21
CA GLU A 50 11.94 0.15 6.33
C GLU A 50 13.22 0.94 6.68
N ASP A 51 14.39 0.33 6.52
CA ASP A 51 15.68 0.91 6.89
C ASP A 51 16.23 1.95 5.89
N THR A 52 15.83 1.84 4.62
CA THR A 52 16.36 2.70 3.53
C THR A 52 15.30 3.58 2.87
N GLY A 53 14.01 3.26 3.01
CA GLY A 53 12.93 3.93 2.28
C GLY A 53 12.97 3.72 0.77
N VAL A 54 13.80 2.79 0.28
CA VAL A 54 13.92 2.45 -1.14
C VAL A 54 12.90 1.38 -1.48
N ALA A 55 12.27 1.50 -2.64
CA ALA A 55 11.31 0.50 -3.11
C ALA A 55 11.94 -0.90 -3.17
N VAL A 56 11.19 -1.89 -2.71
CA VAL A 56 11.65 -3.28 -2.61
C VAL A 56 11.97 -3.86 -3.99
N ALA A 57 11.15 -3.52 -4.98
CA ALA A 57 11.32 -3.89 -6.37
C ALA A 57 10.62 -2.85 -7.27
N ALA A 58 10.96 -2.81 -8.56
CA ALA A 58 10.32 -1.89 -9.51
C ALA A 58 8.80 -2.14 -9.64
N SER A 59 8.33 -3.38 -9.48
CA SER A 59 6.91 -3.74 -9.47
C SER A 59 6.17 -3.34 -8.18
N LEU A 60 6.92 -2.94 -7.15
CA LEU A 60 6.41 -2.53 -5.85
C LEU A 60 6.68 -1.05 -5.57
N ASP A 61 7.26 -0.32 -6.53
CA ASP A 61 7.36 1.14 -6.48
C ASP A 61 6.13 1.76 -7.13
N TRP A 62 5.65 2.87 -6.56
CA TRP A 62 4.41 3.58 -6.85
C TRP A 62 3.52 2.97 -7.94
N GLN A 63 2.56 2.15 -7.51
CA GLN A 63 1.55 1.56 -8.37
C GLN A 63 0.20 2.20 -8.11
N ALA A 64 -0.42 2.68 -9.19
CA ALA A 64 -1.77 3.21 -9.14
C ALA A 64 -2.79 2.12 -8.81
N VAL A 65 -3.67 2.41 -7.86
CA VAL A 65 -4.78 1.53 -7.49
C VAL A 65 -6.12 2.09 -7.97
N PRO A 66 -7.08 1.24 -8.37
CA PRO A 66 -8.42 1.66 -8.70
C PRO A 66 -9.02 2.52 -7.57
N THR A 67 -9.33 3.77 -7.90
CA THR A 67 -9.96 4.74 -6.99
C THR A 67 -11.29 5.15 -7.58
N ALA A 68 -12.38 4.89 -6.87
CA ALA A 68 -13.74 5.22 -7.27
C ALA A 68 -14.03 6.72 -7.08
N ALA A 69 -15.09 7.20 -7.73
CA ALA A 69 -15.50 8.61 -7.66
C ALA A 69 -15.91 9.07 -6.24
N ASP A 70 -16.27 8.13 -5.36
CA ASP A 70 -16.58 8.40 -3.95
C ASP A 70 -15.34 8.39 -3.03
N GLY A 71 -14.15 8.26 -3.63
CA GLY A 71 -12.86 8.23 -2.98
C GLY A 71 -12.46 6.86 -2.42
N THR A 72 -13.30 5.83 -2.50
CA THR A 72 -12.90 4.49 -2.07
C THR A 72 -11.85 3.90 -3.02
N TRP A 73 -10.85 3.22 -2.48
CA TRP A 73 -9.83 2.56 -3.29
C TRP A 73 -9.48 1.19 -2.74
N LYS A 74 -9.06 0.29 -3.64
CA LYS A 74 -8.67 -1.07 -3.32
C LYS A 74 -7.55 -1.53 -4.24
N GLY A 75 -6.53 -2.16 -3.67
CA GLY A 75 -5.37 -2.66 -4.39
C GLY A 75 -4.73 -3.87 -3.73
N ALA A 76 -3.72 -4.42 -4.38
CA ALA A 76 -2.89 -5.47 -3.81
C ALA A 76 -1.45 -5.31 -4.29
N LEU A 77 -0.50 -5.49 -3.37
CA LEU A 77 0.91 -5.64 -3.65
C LEU A 77 1.19 -7.15 -3.76
N GLU A 78 1.70 -7.58 -4.91
CA GLU A 78 1.97 -8.98 -5.23
C GLU A 78 3.48 -9.23 -5.34
N HIS A 79 3.89 -10.50 -5.26
CA HIS A 79 5.29 -10.92 -5.45
C HIS A 79 6.26 -10.30 -4.43
N LEU A 80 5.83 -10.17 -3.18
CA LEU A 80 6.70 -9.65 -2.12
C LEU A 80 7.80 -10.67 -1.83
N PRO A 81 9.08 -10.27 -1.80
CA PRO A 81 10.16 -11.19 -1.48
C PRO A 81 10.12 -11.61 0.00
N ALA A 82 10.82 -12.70 0.29
CA ALA A 82 11.00 -13.19 1.64
C ALA A 82 11.97 -12.29 2.44
N GLY A 83 11.57 -11.96 3.67
CA GLY A 83 12.45 -11.41 4.70
C GLY A 83 12.60 -9.89 4.67
N GLY A 84 12.89 -9.33 5.84
CA GLY A 84 13.06 -7.90 6.06
C GLY A 84 11.82 -7.20 6.61
N LEU A 85 12.04 -5.96 7.02
CA LEU A 85 10.99 -5.06 7.49
C LEU A 85 10.58 -4.14 6.35
N TYR A 86 9.27 -3.96 6.20
CA TYR A 86 8.69 -3.22 5.10
C TYR A 86 7.94 -1.99 5.60
N GLY A 87 8.14 -0.87 4.92
CA GLY A 87 7.26 0.29 4.99
C GLY A 87 6.23 0.25 3.88
N LEU A 88 4.97 0.52 4.21
CA LEU A 88 3.90 0.72 3.25
C LEU A 88 3.62 2.22 3.13
N GLU A 89 3.61 2.74 1.91
CA GLU A 89 3.35 4.15 1.66
C GLU A 89 2.21 4.35 0.67
N THR A 90 1.49 5.46 0.83
CA THR A 90 0.43 5.89 -0.08
C THR A 90 0.64 7.35 -0.49
N ARG A 91 0.26 7.69 -1.71
CA ARG A 91 0.24 9.07 -2.22
C ARG A 91 -0.90 9.27 -3.23
N LEU A 92 -0.98 10.50 -3.74
CA LEU A 92 -1.78 10.89 -4.92
C LEU A 92 -0.92 10.85 -6.19
#